data_AF-A0A3L0VTQ7-F1
#
_entry.id   AF-A0A3L0VTQ7-F1
#
_cell.length_a   1.000
_cell.length_b   1.000
_cell.length_c   1.000
_cell.angle_alpha   90.00
_cell.angle_beta   90.00
_cell.angle_gamma   90.00
#
_symmetry.space_group_name_H-M   'P 1'
#
loop_
_entity.id
_entity.type
_entity.pdbx_description
1 polymer ?
#
loop_
_entity_poly.entity_id
_entity_poly.type
_entity_poly.pdbx_seq_one_letter_code
_entity_poly.pdbx_strand_id
1 'polypeptide(L)'
;MKYNKLERMSSLIEWILLFALLATPLMTLTDTWSHLLGGNDSLHDELVKALGHDGDKVFNGVPLKAQEDQALGTLLTPPAPALSDYPLTFGTRLLATLIMLLPDLVFMLILWQLHQLFRGYRHAMLFTFGQIRRYRWLGLLLCASFVAEIITMPLVDIALTMQGPELHGTISIGSSDFRLLLAGLIVSALALVMREAKQLADEQQLTV
;
A
#
# COMPACT_ATOMS: atom_id res chain seq x y z
N MET A 1 -3.44 -24.57 35.89
CA MET A 1 -4.38 -24.45 34.75
C MET A 1 -4.34 -23.13 33.96
N LYS A 2 -3.85 -21.99 34.49
CA LYS A 2 -3.81 -20.70 33.74
C LYS A 2 -2.84 -20.64 32.54
N TYR A 3 -1.80 -21.48 32.51
CA TYR A 3 -0.78 -21.47 31.44
C TYR A 3 -1.33 -21.85 30.06
N ASN A 4 -2.26 -22.81 29.97
CA ASN A 4 -2.78 -23.32 28.71
C ASN A 4 -3.64 -22.29 27.93
N LYS A 5 -4.28 -21.34 28.64
CA LYS A 5 -5.11 -20.31 28.01
C LYS A 5 -4.26 -19.25 27.28
N LEU A 6 -3.15 -18.83 27.89
CA LEU A 6 -2.23 -17.84 27.32
C LEU A 6 -1.49 -18.41 26.11
N GLU A 7 -1.09 -19.68 26.19
CA GLU A 7 -0.42 -20.38 25.10
C GLU A 7 -1.35 -20.57 23.89
N ARG A 8 -2.61 -20.98 24.10
CA ARG A 8 -3.63 -21.04 23.04
C ARG A 8 -3.89 -19.67 22.41
N MET A 9 -4.01 -18.61 23.21
CA MET A 9 -4.22 -17.25 22.68
C MET A 9 -3.03 -16.76 21.86
N SER A 10 -1.80 -17.04 22.31
CA SER A 10 -0.58 -16.72 21.55
C SER A 10 -0.51 -17.49 20.23
N SER A 11 -0.83 -18.78 20.24
CA SER A 11 -0.82 -19.61 19.03
C SER A 11 -1.88 -19.12 18.03
N LEU A 12 -3.07 -18.74 18.51
CA LEU A 12 -4.10 -18.15 17.65
C LEU A 12 -3.65 -16.84 17.00
N ILE A 13 -3.03 -15.93 17.76
CA ILE A 13 -2.50 -14.67 17.21
C ILE A 13 -1.43 -14.94 16.15
N GLU A 14 -0.53 -15.90 16.42
CA GLU A 14 0.51 -16.30 15.46
C GLU A 14 -0.09 -16.86 14.17
N TRP A 15 -1.10 -17.74 14.26
CA TRP A 15 -1.80 -18.26 13.09
C TRP A 15 -2.57 -17.19 12.32
N ILE A 16 -3.23 -16.26 13.02
CA ILE A 16 -3.93 -15.13 12.38
C ILE A 16 -2.94 -14.23 11.63
N LEU A 17 -1.78 -13.93 12.24
CA LEU A 17 -0.75 -13.12 11.60
C LEU A 17 -0.14 -13.83 10.37
N LEU A 18 0.13 -15.13 10.46
CA LEU A 18 0.64 -15.92 9.32
C LEU A 18 -0.39 -16.03 8.19
N PHE A 19 -1.67 -16.20 8.54
CA PHE A 19 -2.75 -16.19 7.56
C PHE A 19 -2.84 -14.83 6.87
N ALA A 20 -2.82 -13.73 7.63
CA ALA A 20 -2.82 -12.38 7.08
C ALA A 20 -1.58 -12.11 6.20
N LEU A 21 -0.41 -12.62 6.59
CA LEU A 21 0.84 -12.54 5.83
C LEU A 21 0.73 -13.18 4.44
N LEU A 22 0.00 -14.29 4.35
CA LEU A 22 -0.15 -15.05 3.11
C LEU A 22 -1.35 -14.58 2.27
N ALA A 23 -2.38 -14.04 2.92
CA ALA A 23 -3.60 -13.60 2.26
C ALA A 23 -3.37 -12.40 1.33
N THR A 24 -2.56 -11.41 1.73
CA THR A 24 -2.31 -10.21 0.92
C THR A 24 -1.66 -10.49 -0.43
N PRO A 25 -0.49 -11.16 -0.54
CA PRO A 25 0.10 -11.43 -1.85
C PRO A 25 -0.76 -12.39 -2.68
N LEU A 26 -1.52 -13.27 -2.03
CA LEU A 26 -2.44 -14.16 -2.72
C LEU A 26 -3.59 -13.38 -3.36
N MET A 27 -4.20 -12.44 -2.64
CA MET A 27 -5.26 -11.56 -3.17
C MET A 27 -4.77 -10.75 -4.38
N THR A 28 -3.61 -10.12 -4.28
CA THR A 28 -3.03 -9.33 -5.37
C THR A 28 -2.74 -10.16 -6.61
N LEU A 29 -2.21 -11.38 -6.43
CA LEU A 29 -2.01 -12.32 -7.53
C LEU A 29 -3.33 -12.82 -8.12
N THR A 30 -4.33 -13.11 -7.29
CA THR A 30 -5.63 -13.57 -7.79
C THR A 30 -6.34 -12.49 -8.56
N ASP A 31 -6.30 -11.23 -8.13
CA ASP A 31 -6.98 -10.12 -8.80
C ASP A 31 -6.33 -9.83 -10.16
N THR A 32 -5.00 -9.67 -10.18
CA THR A 32 -4.24 -9.34 -11.40
C THR A 32 -4.27 -10.44 -12.46
N TRP A 33 -4.36 -11.71 -12.06
CA TRP A 33 -4.39 -12.85 -12.98
C TRP A 33 -5.77 -13.49 -13.11
N SER A 34 -6.81 -12.92 -12.48
CA SER A 34 -8.18 -13.44 -12.54
C SER A 34 -8.70 -13.60 -13.97
N HIS A 35 -8.23 -12.78 -14.91
CA HIS A 35 -8.57 -12.89 -16.34
C HIS A 35 -8.21 -14.26 -16.94
N LEU A 36 -7.16 -14.96 -16.45
CA LEU A 36 -6.82 -16.32 -16.89
C LEU A 36 -7.84 -17.37 -16.43
N LEU A 37 -8.59 -17.05 -15.37
CA LEU A 37 -9.63 -17.88 -14.78
C LEU A 37 -11.04 -17.46 -15.23
N GLY A 38 -11.15 -16.52 -16.17
CA GLY A 38 -12.43 -15.99 -16.68
C GLY A 38 -13.04 -14.88 -15.82
N GLY A 39 -12.27 -14.26 -14.92
CA GLY A 39 -12.66 -13.06 -14.16
C GLY A 39 -12.42 -11.75 -14.92
N ASN A 40 -12.80 -10.63 -14.30
CA ASN A 40 -12.58 -9.27 -14.85
C ASN A 40 -11.08 -8.91 -14.84
N ASP A 41 -10.58 -8.23 -15.86
CA ASP A 41 -9.18 -7.81 -15.94
C ASP A 41 -8.95 -6.54 -15.13
N SER A 42 -8.44 -6.67 -13.90
CA SER A 42 -8.20 -5.54 -12.99
C SER A 42 -7.26 -4.49 -13.57
N LEU A 43 -6.26 -4.93 -14.36
CA LEU A 43 -5.31 -4.03 -15.03
C LEU A 43 -5.97 -3.28 -16.19
N HIS A 44 -6.98 -3.87 -16.81
CA HIS A 44 -7.79 -3.19 -17.82
C HIS A 44 -8.66 -2.10 -17.18
N ASP A 45 -9.30 -2.40 -16.05
CA ASP A 45 -10.10 -1.42 -15.30
C ASP A 45 -9.23 -0.25 -14.80
N GLU A 46 -8.02 -0.54 -14.34
CA GLU A 46 -7.05 0.48 -13.92
C GLU A 46 -6.55 1.32 -15.10
N LEU A 47 -6.29 0.72 -16.25
CA LEU A 47 -5.93 1.43 -17.48
C LEU A 47 -7.08 2.32 -17.99
N VAL A 48 -8.31 1.83 -17.95
CA VAL A 48 -9.52 2.62 -18.26
C VAL A 48 -9.64 3.80 -17.30
N LYS A 49 -9.37 3.60 -16.01
CA LYS A 49 -9.39 4.66 -15.00
C LYS A 49 -8.28 5.69 -15.23
N ALA A 50 -7.07 5.27 -15.57
CA ALA A 50 -5.95 6.14 -15.90
C ALA A 50 -6.26 7.02 -17.12
N LEU A 51 -6.84 6.43 -18.18
CA LEU A 51 -7.29 7.15 -19.38
C LEU A 51 -8.51 8.05 -19.12
N GLY A 52 -9.43 7.63 -18.24
CA GLY A 52 -10.64 8.38 -17.89
C GLY A 52 -10.38 9.60 -17.01
N HIS A 53 -9.27 9.62 -16.26
CA HIS A 53 -8.93 10.75 -15.38
C HIS A 53 -8.55 12.03 -16.16
N ASP A 54 -8.13 11.94 -17.41
CA ASP A 54 -7.91 13.10 -18.29
C ASP A 54 -9.23 13.62 -18.93
N GLY A 55 -10.30 12.81 -18.88
CA GLY A 55 -11.64 13.19 -19.34
C GLY A 55 -12.42 14.11 -18.39
N ASP A 56 -11.97 14.25 -17.13
CA ASP A 56 -12.69 14.96 -16.07
C ASP A 56 -12.16 16.39 -15.83
N LYS A 57 -11.77 17.11 -16.91
CA LYS A 57 -11.77 18.58 -16.86
C LYS A 57 -13.22 19.06 -16.93
N VAL A 58 -13.98 18.87 -15.86
CA VAL A 58 -15.33 19.41 -15.68
C VAL A 58 -15.22 20.71 -14.90
N PHE A 59 -15.25 21.84 -15.61
CA PHE A 59 -15.49 23.12 -14.97
C PHE A 59 -17.01 23.36 -14.91
N ASN A 60 -17.56 23.37 -13.71
CA ASN A 60 -18.94 23.78 -13.43
C ASN A 60 -20.06 22.92 -14.08
N GLY A 61 -19.93 21.59 -14.01
CA GLY A 61 -21.02 20.66 -14.38
C GLY A 61 -21.34 20.57 -15.88
N VAL A 62 -20.50 21.15 -16.74
CA VAL A 62 -20.61 21.02 -18.20
C VAL A 62 -19.41 20.21 -18.72
N PRO A 63 -19.63 19.09 -19.42
CA PRO A 63 -18.55 18.38 -20.08
C PRO A 63 -17.99 19.27 -21.20
N LEU A 64 -16.73 19.70 -21.06
CA LEU A 64 -16.00 20.57 -21.99
C LEU A 64 -15.72 19.93 -23.39
N LYS A 65 -16.41 18.84 -23.75
CA LYS A 65 -16.31 18.20 -25.07
C LYS A 65 -17.64 17.98 -25.79
N ALA A 66 -18.79 18.37 -25.22
CA ALA A 66 -20.06 17.87 -25.75
C ALA A 66 -20.75 18.73 -26.83
N GLN A 67 -20.38 19.99 -27.09
CA GLN A 67 -21.30 20.83 -27.89
C GLN A 67 -20.70 21.76 -28.98
N GLU A 68 -19.38 21.98 -29.09
CA GLU A 68 -18.87 22.98 -30.07
C GLU A 68 -18.11 22.44 -31.30
N ASP A 69 -17.74 21.15 -31.34
CA ASP A 69 -16.88 20.63 -32.42
C ASP A 69 -17.57 19.70 -33.43
N GLN A 70 -18.89 19.53 -33.35
CA GLN A 70 -19.60 18.58 -34.23
C GLN A 70 -19.74 19.06 -35.69
N ALA A 71 -19.38 20.30 -36.01
CA ALA A 71 -19.54 20.86 -37.37
C ALA A 71 -18.23 21.24 -38.09
N LEU A 72 -17.07 21.31 -37.42
CA LEU A 72 -15.82 21.81 -38.04
C LEU A 72 -14.54 21.03 -37.65
N GLY A 73 -14.64 19.95 -36.87
CA GLY A 73 -13.49 19.24 -36.28
C GLY A 73 -12.98 17.99 -37.00
N THR A 74 -13.49 17.63 -38.19
CA THR A 74 -13.15 16.35 -38.86
C THR A 74 -11.72 16.25 -39.43
N LEU A 75 -10.84 17.25 -39.26
CA LEU A 75 -9.50 17.21 -39.88
C LEU A 75 -8.30 17.40 -38.93
N LEU A 76 -8.46 17.69 -37.64
CA LEU A 76 -7.32 18.02 -36.77
C LEU A 76 -7.43 17.60 -35.29
N THR A 77 -8.34 16.70 -34.92
CA THR A 77 -8.28 16.07 -33.59
C THR A 77 -7.43 14.80 -33.66
N PRO A 78 -6.31 14.68 -32.93
CA PRO A 78 -5.73 13.36 -32.71
C PRO A 78 -6.83 12.48 -32.08
N PRO A 79 -7.03 11.25 -32.59
CA PRO A 79 -8.05 10.36 -32.04
C PRO A 79 -7.77 10.21 -30.54
N ALA A 80 -8.82 10.30 -29.72
CA ALA A 80 -8.70 9.93 -28.31
C ALA A 80 -8.05 8.54 -28.25
N PRO A 81 -7.01 8.33 -27.42
CA PRO A 81 -6.26 7.08 -27.41
C PRO A 81 -7.21 5.91 -27.22
N ALA A 82 -7.25 5.00 -28.20
CA ALA A 82 -8.09 3.84 -28.10
C ALA A 82 -7.44 2.82 -27.15
N LEU A 83 -8.24 2.07 -26.40
CA LEU A 83 -7.76 0.97 -25.54
C LEU A 83 -6.93 -0.07 -26.33
N SER A 84 -7.11 -0.14 -27.66
CA SER A 84 -6.32 -0.97 -28.57
C SER A 84 -4.87 -0.50 -28.77
N ASP A 85 -4.58 0.77 -28.48
CA ASP A 85 -3.25 1.38 -28.69
C ASP A 85 -2.30 1.10 -27.51
N TYR A 86 -2.81 0.54 -26.41
CA TYR A 86 -2.05 0.09 -25.25
C TYR A 86 -2.06 -1.44 -25.16
N PRO A 87 -1.17 -2.14 -25.87
CA PRO A 87 -1.08 -3.59 -25.75
C PRO A 87 -0.63 -3.97 -24.33
N LEU A 88 -1.51 -4.63 -23.56
CA LEU A 88 -1.10 -5.29 -22.31
C LEU A 88 -0.23 -6.52 -22.64
N THR A 89 1.04 -6.27 -22.92
CA THR A 89 2.02 -7.35 -23.08
C THR A 89 2.23 -8.09 -21.76
N PHE A 90 2.68 -9.35 -21.83
CA PHE A 90 2.99 -10.14 -20.64
C PHE A 90 4.04 -9.45 -19.74
N GLY A 91 4.98 -8.72 -20.35
CA GLY A 91 6.01 -7.96 -19.65
C GLY A 91 5.46 -6.80 -18.83
N THR A 92 4.54 -6.00 -19.37
CA THR A 92 3.92 -4.89 -18.61
C THR A 92 3.04 -5.41 -17.49
N ARG A 93 2.33 -6.52 -17.70
CA ARG A 93 1.58 -7.19 -16.62
C ARG A 93 2.49 -7.66 -15.49
N LEU A 94 3.63 -8.27 -15.81
CA LEU A 94 4.60 -8.72 -14.79
C LEU A 94 5.24 -7.53 -14.05
N LEU A 95 5.46 -6.41 -14.73
CA LEU A 95 6.02 -5.20 -14.13
C LEU A 95 4.99 -4.49 -13.24
N ALA A 96 3.74 -4.35 -13.69
CA ALA A 96 2.64 -3.77 -12.92
C ALA A 96 2.33 -4.61 -11.67
N THR A 97 2.29 -5.95 -11.80
CA THR A 97 2.12 -6.85 -10.65
C THR A 97 3.26 -6.74 -9.65
N LEU A 98 4.51 -6.61 -10.10
CA LEU A 98 5.65 -6.40 -9.21
C LEU A 98 5.57 -5.08 -8.45
N ILE A 99 5.08 -4.02 -9.09
CA ILE A 99 4.83 -2.72 -8.46
C ILE A 99 3.69 -2.82 -7.44
N MET A 100 2.57 -3.47 -7.79
CA MET A 100 1.44 -3.68 -6.86
C MET A 100 1.83 -4.51 -5.63
N LEU A 101 2.81 -5.41 -5.76
CA LEU A 101 3.32 -6.19 -4.62
C LEU A 101 4.16 -5.36 -3.64
N LEU A 102 4.63 -4.18 -4.05
CA LEU A 102 5.52 -3.36 -3.23
C LEU A 102 4.87 -2.91 -1.90
N PRO A 103 3.65 -2.32 -1.88
CA PRO A 103 2.96 -2.01 -0.64
C PRO A 103 2.61 -3.26 0.18
N ASP A 104 2.28 -4.39 -0.48
CA ASP A 104 2.03 -5.67 0.20
C ASP A 104 3.27 -6.16 0.96
N LEU A 105 4.46 -6.02 0.37
CA LEU A 105 5.72 -6.36 1.04
C LEU A 105 5.96 -5.48 2.27
N VAL A 106 5.66 -4.18 2.20
CA VAL A 106 5.77 -3.30 3.37
C VAL A 106 4.79 -3.72 4.46
N PHE A 107 3.54 -4.03 4.09
CA PHE A 107 2.55 -4.54 5.03
C PHE A 107 2.97 -5.88 5.66
N MET A 108 3.55 -6.77 4.85
CA MET A 108 4.13 -8.04 5.30
C MET A 108 5.22 -7.83 6.34
N LEU A 109 6.10 -6.84 6.15
CA LEU A 109 7.12 -6.45 7.12
C LEU A 109 6.51 -5.89 8.41
N ILE A 110 5.42 -5.12 8.33
CA ILE A 110 4.68 -4.62 9.51
C ILE A 110 4.15 -5.80 10.34
N LEU A 111 3.47 -6.75 9.70
CA LEU A 111 2.94 -7.94 10.38
C LEU A 111 4.04 -8.80 10.98
N TRP A 112 5.15 -9.00 10.26
CA TRP A 112 6.33 -9.68 10.77
C TRP A 112 6.92 -8.99 12.00
N GLN A 113 7.01 -7.66 11.96
CA GLN A 113 7.54 -6.88 13.07
C GLN A 113 6.63 -6.96 14.30
N LEU A 114 5.32 -7.00 14.09
CA LEU A 114 4.31 -7.19 15.14
C LEU A 114 4.38 -8.61 15.74
N HIS A 115 4.58 -9.64 14.90
CA HIS A 115 4.79 -11.03 15.35
C HIS A 115 6.02 -11.17 16.25
N GLN A 116 7.14 -10.59 15.85
CA GLN A 116 8.37 -10.53 16.65
C GLN A 116 8.13 -9.86 18.01
N LEU A 117 7.30 -8.81 18.02
CA LEU A 117 6.95 -8.08 19.23
C LEU A 117 6.20 -8.98 20.21
N PHE A 118 5.13 -9.64 19.76
CA PHE A 118 4.35 -10.58 20.56
C PHE A 118 5.17 -11.77 21.06
N ARG A 119 6.11 -12.29 20.26
CA ARG A 119 7.04 -13.32 20.72
C ARG A 119 7.95 -12.83 21.84
N GLY A 120 8.39 -11.57 21.81
CA GLY A 120 9.19 -10.98 22.88
C GLY A 120 8.38 -10.68 24.16
N TYR A 121 7.10 -10.31 24.03
CA TYR A 121 6.17 -10.19 25.18
C TYR A 121 6.10 -11.51 25.97
N ARG A 122 6.11 -12.65 25.28
CA ARG A 122 6.05 -13.98 25.91
C ARG A 122 7.25 -14.29 26.82
N HIS A 123 8.41 -13.71 26.56
CA HIS A 123 9.63 -13.94 27.34
C HIS A 123 9.84 -12.89 28.44
N ALA A 124 8.83 -12.06 28.75
CA ALA A 124 8.91 -10.95 29.70
C ALA A 124 10.02 -9.92 29.40
N MET A 125 10.54 -9.88 28.18
CA MET A 125 11.62 -8.97 27.76
C MET A 125 11.08 -7.58 27.37
N LEU A 126 10.14 -7.02 28.15
CA LEU A 126 9.39 -5.81 27.79
C LEU A 126 10.25 -4.55 27.67
N PHE A 127 11.36 -4.49 28.40
CA PHE A 127 12.22 -3.32 28.49
C PHE A 127 13.63 -3.54 27.95
N THR A 128 13.80 -4.46 27.00
CA THR A 128 15.10 -4.58 26.30
C THR A 128 15.21 -3.49 25.23
N PHE A 129 16.39 -2.89 25.07
CA PHE A 129 16.65 -1.88 24.02
C PHE A 129 16.29 -2.39 22.61
N GLY A 130 16.41 -3.70 22.37
CA GLY A 130 15.98 -4.33 21.13
C GLY A 130 14.47 -4.24 20.86
N GLN A 131 13.61 -4.36 21.88
CA GLN A 131 12.16 -4.24 21.71
C GLN A 131 11.73 -2.80 21.43
N ILE A 132 12.35 -1.83 22.11
CA ILE A 132 12.09 -0.40 21.88
C ILE A 132 12.49 -0.01 20.44
N ARG A 133 13.62 -0.55 19.95
CA ARG A 133 14.03 -0.34 18.55
C ARG A 133 13.02 -0.95 17.56
N ARG A 134 12.46 -2.12 17.87
CA ARG A 134 11.42 -2.76 17.06
C ARG A 134 10.12 -1.95 16.99
N TYR A 135 9.71 -1.33 18.10
CA TYR A 135 8.57 -0.38 18.11
C TYR A 135 8.81 0.83 17.20
N ARG A 136 10.02 1.39 17.20
CA ARG A 136 10.38 2.50 16.33
C ARG A 136 10.40 2.10 14.85
N TRP A 137 10.92 0.92 14.54
CA TRP A 137 10.85 0.38 13.18
C TRP A 137 9.43 0.10 12.73
N LEU A 138 8.57 -0.40 13.62
CA LEU A 138 7.15 -0.60 13.33
C LEU A 138 6.48 0.73 12.93
N GLY A 139 6.63 1.78 13.74
CA GLY A 139 6.10 3.10 13.42
C GLY A 139 6.65 3.67 12.11
N LEU A 140 7.95 3.48 11.82
CA LEU A 140 8.57 3.89 10.57
C LEU A 140 8.01 3.11 9.37
N LEU A 141 7.80 1.79 9.52
CA LEU A 141 7.20 0.95 8.48
C LEU A 141 5.75 1.36 8.19
N LEU A 142 4.96 1.75 9.21
CA LEU A 142 3.61 2.30 9.00
C LEU A 142 3.64 3.65 8.23
N CYS A 143 4.65 4.50 8.49
CA CYS A 143 4.82 5.71 7.68
C CYS A 143 5.29 5.36 6.25
N ALA A 144 6.16 4.37 6.11
CA ALA A 144 6.66 3.91 4.83
C ALA A 144 5.57 3.26 3.97
N SER A 145 4.58 2.59 4.57
CA SER A 145 3.46 2.01 3.82
C SER A 145 2.61 3.08 3.15
N PHE A 146 2.37 4.22 3.82
CA PHE A 146 1.71 5.37 3.20
C PHE A 146 2.48 5.90 1.99
N VAL A 147 3.80 6.05 2.13
CA VAL A 147 4.66 6.50 1.01
C VAL A 147 4.66 5.49 -0.12
N ALA A 148 4.68 4.19 0.20
CA ALA A 148 4.61 3.12 -0.78
C ALA A 148 3.29 3.17 -1.56
N GLU A 149 2.13 3.30 -0.90
CA GLU A 149 0.82 3.41 -1.56
C GLU A 149 0.75 4.64 -2.50
N ILE A 150 1.23 5.80 -2.05
CA ILE A 150 1.27 7.03 -2.87
C ILE A 150 2.13 6.86 -4.12
N ILE A 151 3.25 6.17 -4.02
CA ILE A 151 4.17 5.98 -5.15
C ILE A 151 3.67 4.86 -6.08
N THR A 152 2.94 3.88 -5.55
CA THR A 152 2.50 2.70 -6.31
C THR A 152 1.53 3.08 -7.43
N MET A 153 0.48 3.87 -7.12
CA MET A 153 -0.51 4.32 -8.11
C MET A 153 0.11 4.98 -9.37
N PRO A 154 0.90 6.06 -9.26
CA PRO A 154 1.51 6.68 -10.42
C PRO A 154 2.53 5.77 -11.11
N LEU A 155 3.20 4.88 -10.38
CA LEU A 155 4.17 3.96 -10.95
C LEU A 155 3.50 2.88 -11.80
N VAL A 156 2.32 2.41 -11.39
CA VAL A 156 1.47 1.50 -12.20
C VAL A 156 0.93 2.21 -13.43
N ASP A 157 0.40 3.43 -13.29
CA ASP A 157 -0.07 4.26 -14.41
C ASP A 157 1.04 4.44 -15.47
N ILE A 158 2.24 4.78 -15.02
CA ILE A 158 3.41 4.93 -15.90
C ILE A 158 3.76 3.58 -16.52
N ALA A 159 3.84 2.50 -15.75
CA ALA A 159 4.18 1.17 -16.27
C ALA A 159 3.20 0.67 -17.34
N LEU A 160 1.91 0.97 -17.19
CA LEU A 160 0.86 0.64 -18.14
C LEU A 160 0.90 1.55 -19.36
N THR A 161 1.22 2.82 -19.19
CA THR A 161 1.22 3.81 -20.29
C THR A 161 2.54 3.90 -21.06
N MET A 162 3.64 3.37 -20.53
CA MET A 162 4.97 3.36 -21.16
C MET A 162 5.01 2.68 -22.54
N GLN A 163 4.06 1.79 -22.84
CA GLN A 163 3.97 1.12 -24.15
C GLN A 163 3.03 1.81 -25.15
N GLY A 164 2.33 2.85 -24.73
CA GLY A 164 1.46 3.64 -25.60
C GLY A 164 2.08 4.97 -26.06
N PRO A 165 1.33 5.75 -26.84
CA PRO A 165 1.82 6.98 -27.46
C PRO A 165 1.97 8.16 -26.49
N GLU A 166 1.27 8.16 -25.35
CA GLU A 166 1.28 9.25 -24.37
C GLU A 166 1.55 8.70 -22.96
N LEU A 167 2.52 9.30 -22.25
CA LEU A 167 2.79 8.96 -20.86
C LEU A 167 1.77 9.68 -19.96
N HIS A 168 0.92 8.90 -19.29
CA HIS A 168 0.00 9.40 -18.28
C HIS A 168 0.48 8.93 -16.91
N GLY A 169 0.67 9.87 -15.98
CA GLY A 169 0.99 9.57 -14.59
C GLY A 169 0.21 10.52 -13.69
N THR A 170 -0.74 9.98 -12.94
CA THR A 170 -1.58 10.79 -12.06
C THR A 170 -1.25 10.50 -10.59
N ILE A 171 -1.09 11.55 -9.79
CA ILE A 171 -0.86 11.43 -8.34
C ILE A 171 -2.17 11.80 -7.65
N SER A 172 -2.87 10.79 -7.14
CA SER A 172 -4.07 10.99 -6.32
C SER A 172 -3.72 10.76 -4.85
N ILE A 173 -3.95 11.75 -3.99
CA ILE A 173 -3.76 11.64 -2.54
C ILE A 173 -5.14 11.59 -1.89
N GLY A 174 -5.48 10.47 -1.25
CA GLY A 174 -6.76 10.27 -0.57
C GLY A 174 -6.73 10.70 0.90
N SER A 175 -7.91 11.05 1.43
CA SER A 175 -8.08 11.39 2.86
C SER A 175 -7.92 10.19 3.81
N SER A 176 -8.10 8.96 3.29
CA SER A 176 -7.90 7.71 4.02
C SER A 176 -6.43 7.46 4.32
N ASP A 177 -5.54 7.79 3.37
CA ASP A 177 -4.10 7.55 3.45
C ASP A 177 -3.48 8.36 4.61
N PHE A 178 -3.97 9.59 4.83
CA PHE A 178 -3.58 10.41 5.98
C PHE A 178 -3.86 9.78 7.34
N ARG A 179 -4.92 8.96 7.45
CA ARG A 179 -5.23 8.27 8.71
C ARG A 179 -4.17 7.22 9.04
N LEU A 180 -3.67 6.53 8.02
CA LEU A 180 -2.61 5.53 8.15
C LEU A 180 -1.29 6.18 8.57
N LEU A 181 -0.94 7.31 7.94
CA LEU A 181 0.22 8.12 8.31
C LEU A 181 0.13 8.60 9.77
N LEU A 182 -1.03 9.12 10.17
CA LEU A 182 -1.24 9.57 11.54
C LEU A 182 -1.08 8.41 12.55
N ALA A 183 -1.62 7.22 12.23
CA ALA A 183 -1.44 6.04 13.06
C ALA A 183 0.05 5.65 13.19
N GLY A 184 0.82 5.67 12.10
CA GLY A 184 2.27 5.42 12.12
C GLY A 184 3.04 6.44 12.96
N LEU A 185 2.65 7.72 12.89
CA LEU A 185 3.24 8.79 13.68
C LEU A 185 2.93 8.64 15.18
N ILE A 186 1.69 8.27 15.54
CA ILE A 186 1.30 7.98 16.92
C ILE A 186 2.12 6.81 17.48
N VAL A 187 2.23 5.71 16.72
CA VAL A 187 3.04 4.53 17.13
C VAL A 187 4.52 4.91 17.29
N SER A 188 5.04 5.75 16.39
CA SER A 188 6.42 6.27 16.48
C SER A 188 6.63 7.14 17.72
N ALA A 189 5.67 8.01 18.05
CA ALA A 189 5.71 8.85 19.25
C ALA A 189 5.67 7.98 20.53
N LEU A 190 4.82 6.96 20.57
CA LEU A 190 4.78 6.00 21.69
C LEU A 190 6.12 5.29 21.87
N ALA A 191 6.78 4.90 20.77
CA ALA A 191 8.10 4.26 20.82
C ALA A 191 9.18 5.20 21.41
N LEU A 192 9.10 6.51 21.12
CA LEU A 192 10.01 7.51 21.67
C LEU A 192 9.79 7.69 23.19
N VAL A 193 8.53 7.81 23.61
CA VAL A 193 8.19 7.94 25.04
C VAL A 193 8.62 6.71 25.84
N MET A 194 8.40 5.50 25.31
CA MET A 194 8.87 4.26 25.94
C MET A 194 10.39 4.20 26.08
N ARG A 195 11.13 4.75 25.10
CA ARG A 195 12.59 4.84 25.17
C ARG A 195 13.05 5.77 26.30
N GLU A 196 12.45 6.94 26.40
CA GLU A 196 12.79 7.91 27.44
C GLU A 196 12.46 7.38 28.84
N ALA A 197 11.28 6.78 29.01
CA ALA A 197 10.90 6.13 30.27
C ALA A 197 11.89 5.04 30.69
N LYS A 198 12.35 4.23 29.73
CA LYS A 198 13.35 3.17 29.99
C LYS A 198 14.72 3.76 30.33
N GLN A 199 15.13 4.87 29.72
CA GLN A 199 16.39 5.53 30.02
C GLN A 199 16.38 6.13 31.43
N LEU A 200 15.30 6.83 31.79
CA LEU A 200 15.09 7.38 33.14
C LEU A 200 15.15 6.28 34.22
N ALA A 201 14.53 5.13 33.97
CA ALA A 201 14.56 4.01 34.91
C ALA A 201 15.98 3.44 35.12
N ASP A 202 16.79 3.39 34.05
CA ASP A 202 18.18 2.91 34.10
C ASP A 202 19.09 3.87 34.88
N GLU A 203 18.92 5.18 34.67
CA GLU A 203 19.64 6.24 35.39
C GLU A 203 19.32 6.24 36.90
N GLN A 204 18.06 5.97 37.28
CA GLN A 204 17.67 5.88 38.70
C GLN A 204 18.20 4.62 39.40
N GLN A 205 18.49 3.53 38.68
CA GLN A 205 19.12 2.35 39.28
C GLN A 205 20.61 2.52 39.55
N LEU A 206 21.29 3.47 38.88
CA LEU A 206 22.72 3.74 39.04
C LEU A 206 23.04 4.74 40.17
N THR A 207 22.02 5.32 40.82
CA THR A 207 22.17 6.30 41.91
C THR A 207 21.83 5.70 43.28
N VAL A 208 22.32 4.49 43.58
CA VAL A 208 22.32 3.93 44.95
C VAL A 208 23.63 4.21 45.67
#